data_AF-A0A9W4RK66-F1
#
_entry.id   AF-A0A9W4RK66-F1
#
_cell.length_a   1.000
_cell.length_b   1.000
_cell.length_c   1.000
_cell.angle_alpha   90.00
_cell.angle_beta   90.00
_cell.angle_gamma   90.00
#
_symmetry.space_group_name_H-M   'P 1'
#
loop_
_entity.id
_entity.type
_entity.pdbx_description
1 polymer ?
#
loop_
_entity_poly.entity_id
_entity_poly.type
_entity_poly.pdbx_seq_one_letter_code
_entity_poly.pdbx_strand_id
1 'polypeptide(L)'
;MADQSIIRITKVATLPSHLRLPHLTLPRLPQTWTLAVACRDVDVRNVKALIIGPHDTPYEFGFFEFAIRFNKDYPRKSPNVNGITTNGGRCRFNPNIYASGKVCFTWRGERGEEWSAAQGLESILISIQSLMSSNPYENEPGFEEANEASDKKHQKDYVQKIRHETLRISIIQRLEEYLGLTPEGVSIAQQSAAEQDIDMDTEDMDDTSVPFEPFKDLCKRRFLWYYDNYLSAVQKAKTEVKDHQAFARMPFEGASNSMDGKFNYTELERRLRNIKAALDNELVKWAKEGQIASDKEMTVSVNLRHQYEQVVQAFKRQDIPHDVQLEDNNPFVWVITYFGRPMTNLDGGLFRIKIHFSPRFPEEQPRVKFNTRIFHHRIAEDGTACYFPNNLRKDDVRSHIEAVFAALEEEDPAYDPRTLVNPEAHKLYWGGADERKNYNRRLRRSVQQSME
;
A
#
# COMPACT_ATOMS: atom_id res chain seq x y z
N MET A 1 -27.14 0.18 1.80
CA MET A 1 -25.96 -0.70 1.93
C MET A 1 -25.37 -0.88 0.54
N ALA A 2 -24.46 0.01 0.14
CA ALA A 2 -23.73 -0.07 -1.11
C ALA A 2 -22.52 -0.98 -0.90
N ASP A 3 -22.56 -2.20 -1.46
CA ASP A 3 -21.39 -3.07 -1.50
C ASP A 3 -20.41 -2.49 -2.54
N GLN A 4 -19.38 -1.80 -2.05
CA GLN A 4 -18.29 -1.34 -2.90
C GLN A 4 -17.39 -2.53 -3.18
N SER A 5 -17.65 -3.24 -4.28
CA SER A 5 -16.85 -4.38 -4.69
C SER A 5 -15.43 -3.93 -5.12
N ILE A 6 -14.49 -3.93 -4.17
CA ILE A 6 -13.05 -3.91 -4.50
C ILE A 6 -12.72 -5.28 -5.09
N ILE A 7 -12.91 -5.42 -6.39
CA ILE A 7 -12.47 -6.60 -7.14
C ILE A 7 -10.95 -6.49 -7.28
N ARG A 8 -10.21 -7.06 -6.32
CA ARG A 8 -8.80 -7.39 -6.58
C ARG A 8 -8.79 -8.48 -7.64
N ILE A 9 -8.21 -8.19 -8.81
CA ILE A 9 -7.89 -9.24 -9.79
C ILE A 9 -6.93 -10.20 -9.10
N THR A 10 -7.49 -11.29 -8.57
CA THR A 10 -6.74 -12.40 -7.99
C THR A 10 -7.21 -13.63 -8.75
N LYS A 11 -6.83 -13.75 -10.02
CA LYS A 11 -7.13 -14.99 -10.73
C LYS A 11 -6.12 -16.04 -10.27
N VAL A 12 -6.50 -16.85 -9.29
CA VAL A 12 -5.87 -18.14 -9.05
C VAL A 12 -6.59 -19.13 -9.98
N ALA A 13 -5.95 -19.49 -11.09
CA ALA A 13 -6.32 -20.72 -11.77
C ALA A 13 -5.82 -21.89 -10.90
N THR A 14 -6.62 -22.34 -9.93
CA THR A 14 -6.41 -23.67 -9.36
C THR A 14 -6.79 -24.68 -10.43
N LEU A 15 -5.81 -25.38 -11.01
CA LEU A 15 -6.05 -26.61 -11.74
C LEU A 15 -6.87 -27.57 -10.84
N PRO A 16 -7.95 -28.18 -11.35
CA PRO A 16 -8.70 -29.15 -10.58
C PRO A 16 -7.80 -30.34 -10.22
N SER A 17 -8.05 -30.93 -9.04
CA SER A 17 -7.19 -31.91 -8.37
C SER A 17 -6.80 -33.14 -9.20
N HIS A 18 -7.52 -33.43 -10.29
CA HIS A 18 -7.27 -34.55 -11.19
C HIS A 18 -6.21 -34.31 -12.29
N LEU A 19 -5.69 -33.07 -12.43
CA LEU A 19 -4.66 -32.72 -13.44
C LEU A 19 -3.27 -32.44 -12.82
N ARG A 20 -3.03 -32.80 -11.56
CA ARG A 20 -1.71 -32.67 -10.92
C ARG A 20 -0.75 -33.73 -11.46
N LEU A 21 0.08 -33.37 -12.43
CA LEU A 21 1.25 -34.16 -12.80
C LEU A 21 2.35 -33.97 -11.73
N PRO A 22 2.89 -35.05 -11.12
CA PRO A 22 3.80 -34.95 -9.98
C PRO A 22 5.20 -34.35 -10.26
N HIS A 23 5.51 -33.98 -11.51
CA HIS A 23 6.84 -33.50 -11.90
C HIS A 23 6.88 -32.17 -12.68
N LEU A 24 5.78 -31.41 -12.75
CA LEU A 24 5.82 -30.03 -13.23
C LEU A 24 5.39 -29.07 -12.10
N THR A 25 6.35 -28.59 -11.33
CA THR A 25 6.18 -27.34 -10.58
C THR A 25 6.24 -26.18 -11.56
N LEU A 26 5.10 -25.81 -12.15
CA LEU A 26 4.96 -24.47 -12.73
C LEU A 26 5.21 -23.46 -11.60
N PRO A 27 6.10 -22.48 -11.77
CA PRO A 27 6.24 -21.42 -10.78
C PRO A 27 4.88 -20.77 -10.63
N ARG A 28 4.35 -20.75 -9.40
CA ARG A 28 3.18 -19.92 -9.07
C ARG A 28 3.55 -18.51 -9.51
N LEU A 29 2.87 -17.98 -10.54
CA LEU A 29 3.00 -16.57 -10.91
C LEU A 29 2.80 -15.76 -9.62
N PRO A 30 3.73 -14.87 -9.26
CA PRO A 30 3.63 -14.11 -8.03
C PRO A 30 2.33 -13.33 -8.12
N GLN A 31 1.40 -13.71 -7.25
CA GLN A 31 0.21 -12.98 -6.89
C GLN A 31 0.48 -11.45 -6.97
N THR A 32 -0.01 -10.76 -8.00
CA THR A 32 0.33 -9.35 -8.29
C THR A 32 -0.50 -8.36 -7.46
N TRP A 33 -0.35 -8.36 -6.12
CA TRP A 33 -1.14 -7.44 -5.26
C TRP A 33 -0.52 -6.03 -5.17
N THR A 34 0.43 -5.71 -6.05
CA THR A 34 0.79 -4.31 -6.37
C THR A 34 -0.29 -3.65 -7.22
N LEU A 35 -1.20 -4.44 -7.80
CA LEU A 35 -2.34 -3.97 -8.57
C LEU A 35 -3.61 -4.08 -7.71
N ALA A 36 -4.36 -2.99 -7.61
CA ALA A 36 -5.70 -2.98 -7.02
C ALA A 36 -6.69 -2.38 -8.00
N VAL A 37 -7.91 -2.91 -8.02
CA VAL A 37 -8.97 -2.50 -8.94
C VAL A 37 -10.26 -2.36 -8.14
N ALA A 38 -11.07 -1.38 -8.51
CA ALA A 38 -12.38 -1.16 -7.93
C ALA A 38 -13.32 -0.49 -8.95
N CYS A 39 -14.59 -0.87 -8.91
CA CYS A 39 -15.67 -0.21 -9.63
C CYS A 39 -16.87 -0.10 -8.72
N ARG A 40 -17.81 0.77 -9.09
CA ARG A 40 -19.13 0.77 -8.46
C ARG A 40 -20.01 -0.25 -9.16
N ASP A 41 -20.84 -0.97 -8.43
CA ASP A 41 -21.78 -1.93 -9.01
C ASP A 41 -22.75 -1.26 -10.00
N VAL A 42 -23.10 0.01 -9.75
CA VAL A 42 -23.93 0.82 -10.65
C VAL A 42 -23.22 1.22 -11.96
N ASP A 43 -21.89 1.14 -12.02
CA ASP A 43 -21.09 1.55 -13.18
C ASP A 43 -19.84 0.67 -13.36
N VAL A 44 -20.06 -0.58 -13.75
CA VAL A 44 -19.00 -1.57 -13.99
C VAL A 44 -18.12 -1.25 -15.21
N ARG A 45 -18.49 -0.26 -16.04
CA ARG A 45 -17.69 0.15 -17.21
C ARG A 45 -16.64 1.19 -16.88
N ASN A 46 -16.77 1.86 -15.74
CA ASN A 46 -15.80 2.82 -15.24
C ASN A 46 -15.07 2.21 -14.04
N VAL A 47 -13.81 1.88 -14.27
CA VAL A 47 -12.96 1.17 -13.33
C VAL A 47 -11.85 2.10 -12.86
N LYS A 48 -11.63 2.16 -11.55
CA LYS A 48 -10.42 2.73 -10.98
C LYS A 48 -9.41 1.61 -10.74
N ALA A 49 -8.15 1.86 -11.05
CA ALA A 49 -7.04 0.96 -10.76
C ALA A 49 -5.92 1.71 -10.03
N LEU A 50 -5.24 1.04 -9.12
CA LEU A 50 -4.06 1.52 -8.44
C LEU A 50 -2.90 0.58 -8.74
N ILE A 51 -1.79 1.14 -9.20
CA ILE A 51 -0.51 0.45 -9.34
C ILE A 51 0.44 1.01 -8.28
N ILE A 52 0.91 0.13 -7.40
CA ILE A 52 2.03 0.43 -6.51
C ILE A 52 3.31 0.32 -7.33
N GLY A 53 4.10 1.38 -7.37
CA GLY A 53 5.31 1.44 -8.19
C GLY A 53 6.31 0.33 -7.83
N PRO A 54 6.96 -0.31 -8.83
CA PRO A 54 7.82 -1.46 -8.58
C PRO A 54 9.05 -1.13 -7.72
N HIS A 55 9.47 -2.08 -6.89
CA HIS A 55 10.70 -1.98 -6.10
C HIS A 55 11.94 -1.84 -7.00
N ASP A 56 12.98 -1.16 -6.52
CA ASP A 56 14.22 -0.86 -7.26
C ASP A 56 14.03 0.02 -8.52
N THR A 57 12.95 0.80 -8.57
CA THR A 57 12.68 1.75 -9.66
C THR A 57 12.51 3.16 -9.09
N PRO A 58 12.63 4.24 -9.88
CA PRO A 58 12.31 5.59 -9.39
C PRO A 58 10.83 5.76 -8.99
N TYR A 59 9.97 4.77 -9.27
CA TYR A 59 8.55 4.76 -8.91
C TYR A 59 8.28 4.04 -7.59
N GLU A 60 9.30 3.44 -6.98
CA GLU A 60 9.20 2.52 -5.85
C GLU A 60 8.17 2.93 -4.80
N PHE A 61 7.21 2.04 -4.58
CA PHE A 61 6.13 2.15 -3.60
C PHE A 61 5.17 3.34 -3.79
N GLY A 62 5.31 4.12 -4.86
CA GLY A 62 4.39 5.20 -5.20
C GLY A 62 2.97 4.74 -5.57
N PHE A 63 1.96 5.58 -5.32
CA PHE A 63 0.55 5.26 -5.58
C PHE A 63 0.08 5.89 -6.91
N PHE A 64 0.05 5.09 -7.97
CA PHE A 64 -0.34 5.54 -9.31
C PHE A 64 -1.74 5.07 -9.65
N GLU A 65 -2.69 6.01 -9.66
CA GLU A 65 -4.08 5.73 -9.99
C GLU A 65 -4.37 5.93 -11.48
N PHE A 66 -5.19 5.04 -12.03
CA PHE A 66 -5.63 5.05 -13.41
C PHE A 66 -7.15 4.91 -13.46
N ALA A 67 -7.79 5.73 -14.30
CA ALA A 67 -9.18 5.56 -14.68
C ALA A 67 -9.25 4.80 -16.01
N ILE A 68 -10.07 3.75 -16.03
CA ILE A 68 -10.21 2.83 -17.15
C ILE A 68 -11.68 2.77 -17.54
N ARG A 69 -11.97 3.11 -18.80
CA ARG A 69 -13.34 3.15 -19.33
C ARG A 69 -13.51 2.13 -20.45
N PHE A 70 -14.34 1.13 -20.19
CA PHE A 70 -14.78 0.15 -21.18
C PHE A 70 -15.87 0.77 -22.04
N ASN A 71 -15.52 1.07 -23.30
CA ASN A 71 -16.45 1.66 -24.27
C ASN A 71 -17.45 0.61 -24.79
N LYS A 72 -18.46 1.06 -25.55
CA LYS A 72 -19.50 0.19 -26.13
C LYS A 72 -18.96 -0.83 -27.14
N ASP A 73 -17.76 -0.58 -27.68
CA ASP A 73 -17.11 -1.44 -28.67
C ASP A 73 -16.16 -2.46 -28.03
N TYR A 74 -15.99 -2.47 -26.70
CA TYR A 74 -15.16 -3.47 -26.02
C TYR A 74 -15.79 -4.87 -26.12
N PRO A 75 -15.01 -5.95 -26.37
CA PRO A 75 -13.53 -6.02 -26.45
C PRO A 75 -12.96 -5.84 -27.86
N ARG A 76 -13.76 -5.45 -28.87
CA ARG A 76 -13.28 -5.22 -30.24
C ARG A 76 -12.31 -4.04 -30.30
N LYS A 77 -12.56 -2.98 -29.53
CA LYS A 77 -11.61 -1.88 -29.29
C LYS A 77 -11.06 -1.95 -27.87
N SER A 78 -9.84 -1.47 -27.69
CA SER A 78 -9.22 -1.32 -26.36
C SER A 78 -10.06 -0.39 -25.48
N PRO A 79 -10.03 -0.58 -24.14
CA PRO A 79 -10.60 0.41 -23.23
C PRO A 79 -9.76 1.70 -23.25
N ASN A 80 -10.37 2.81 -22.85
CA ASN A 80 -9.64 4.06 -22.66
C ASN A 80 -8.97 4.02 -21.28
N VAL A 81 -7.68 4.33 -21.22
CA VAL A 81 -6.89 4.35 -19.98
C VAL A 81 -6.30 5.74 -19.77
N ASN A 82 -6.50 6.31 -18.59
CA ASN A 82 -5.99 7.62 -18.22
C ASN A 82 -5.35 7.60 -16.83
N GLY A 83 -4.09 7.99 -16.71
CA GLY A 83 -3.41 8.24 -15.44
C GLY A 83 -4.00 9.47 -14.74
N ILE A 84 -4.32 9.31 -13.46
CA ILE A 84 -4.90 10.36 -12.61
C ILE A 84 -3.81 11.06 -11.79
N THR A 85 -2.77 10.32 -11.41
CA THR A 85 -1.62 10.86 -10.67
C THR A 85 -0.71 11.67 -11.61
N THR A 86 -1.09 12.92 -11.95
CA THR A 86 -0.33 13.77 -12.90
C THR A 86 -0.08 15.21 -12.42
N ASN A 87 -0.42 15.53 -11.16
CA ASN A 87 -0.31 16.89 -10.61
C ASN A 87 -1.05 17.96 -11.46
N GLY A 88 -2.28 17.63 -11.87
CA GLY A 88 -3.13 18.52 -12.66
C GLY A 88 -2.57 18.80 -14.06
N GLY A 89 -2.00 17.79 -14.73
CA GLY A 89 -1.49 17.97 -16.09
C GLY A 89 -0.01 18.36 -16.19
N ARG A 90 0.73 18.39 -15.09
CA ARG A 90 2.09 18.97 -15.02
C ARG A 90 3.22 17.96 -14.88
N CYS A 91 2.93 16.75 -14.39
CA CYS A 91 3.95 15.73 -14.19
C CYS A 91 3.82 14.62 -15.22
N ARG A 92 4.85 14.48 -16.08
CA ARG A 92 5.00 13.37 -17.03
C ARG A 92 5.81 12.24 -16.40
N PHE A 93 5.16 11.36 -15.64
CA PHE A 93 5.86 10.32 -14.88
C PHE A 93 6.70 9.37 -15.73
N ASN A 94 6.36 9.16 -16.99
CA ASN A 94 7.09 8.28 -17.90
C ASN A 94 6.93 8.79 -19.33
N PRO A 95 7.87 8.54 -20.26
CA PRO A 95 7.67 8.88 -21.67
C PRO A 95 6.33 8.37 -22.24
N ASN A 96 5.88 7.21 -21.78
CA ASN A 96 4.62 6.58 -22.16
C ASN A 96 3.41 6.95 -21.25
N ILE A 97 3.62 7.68 -20.16
CA ILE A 97 2.56 8.17 -19.26
C ILE A 97 2.61 9.69 -19.25
N TYR A 98 1.79 10.28 -20.11
CA TYR A 98 1.83 11.70 -20.43
C TYR A 98 1.32 12.54 -19.26
N ALA A 99 1.73 13.81 -19.21
CA ALA A 99 1.24 14.73 -18.19
C ALA A 99 -0.29 14.91 -18.25
N SER A 100 -0.90 14.81 -19.44
CA SER A 100 -2.35 14.82 -19.61
C SER A 100 -3.07 13.60 -19.01
N GLY A 101 -2.33 12.57 -18.60
CA GLY A 101 -2.85 11.27 -18.17
C GLY A 101 -2.91 10.24 -19.29
N LYS A 102 -2.77 10.63 -20.55
CA LYS A 102 -2.79 9.66 -21.66
C LYS A 102 -1.69 8.61 -21.47
N VAL A 103 -2.07 7.34 -21.52
CA VAL A 103 -1.13 6.20 -21.51
C VAL A 103 -0.94 5.69 -22.93
N CYS A 104 0.30 5.69 -23.40
CA CYS A 104 0.68 5.14 -24.70
C CYS A 104 1.24 3.74 -24.50
N PHE A 105 0.42 2.74 -24.84
CA PHE A 105 0.89 1.36 -24.95
C PHE A 105 1.81 1.23 -26.17
N THR A 106 2.82 0.36 -26.08
CA THR A 106 3.72 -0.03 -27.18
C THR A 106 3.01 -0.85 -28.25
N TRP A 107 1.72 -0.61 -28.51
CA TRP A 107 1.00 -1.20 -29.64
C TRP A 107 1.44 -0.53 -30.94
N ARG A 108 2.74 -0.54 -31.22
CA ARG A 108 3.37 0.20 -32.31
C ARG A 108 3.20 -0.53 -33.64
N GLY A 109 1.99 -0.93 -34.02
CA GLY A 109 1.65 -1.37 -35.39
C GLY A 109 2.47 -2.52 -36.00
N GLU A 110 3.41 -3.11 -35.27
CA GLU A 110 4.10 -4.33 -35.67
C GLU A 110 3.17 -5.52 -35.42
N ARG A 111 3.21 -6.50 -36.33
CA ARG A 111 2.32 -7.67 -36.27
C ARG A 111 2.50 -8.41 -34.95
N GLY A 112 1.50 -8.34 -34.08
CA GLY A 112 1.49 -9.01 -32.77
C GLY A 112 1.45 -8.08 -31.57
N GLU A 113 1.76 -6.79 -31.75
CA GLU A 113 1.69 -5.78 -30.69
C GLU A 113 0.36 -5.02 -30.68
N GLU A 114 -0.57 -5.26 -31.61
CA GLU A 114 -1.86 -4.56 -31.61
C GLU A 114 -2.82 -5.07 -30.52
N TRP A 115 -3.77 -4.22 -30.12
CA TRP A 115 -4.87 -4.65 -29.24
C TRP A 115 -5.58 -5.87 -29.84
N SER A 116 -5.75 -6.91 -29.04
CA SER A 116 -6.60 -8.04 -29.37
C SER A 116 -7.63 -8.27 -28.28
N ALA A 117 -8.81 -8.78 -28.64
CA ALA A 117 -9.88 -9.10 -27.69
C ALA A 117 -9.50 -10.23 -26.70
N ALA A 118 -8.34 -10.87 -26.87
CA ALA A 118 -7.77 -11.82 -25.92
C ALA A 118 -7.10 -11.14 -24.71
N GLN A 119 -6.73 -9.86 -24.84
CA GLN A 119 -6.18 -9.06 -23.76
C GLN A 119 -7.29 -8.66 -22.77
N GLY A 120 -6.94 -8.59 -21.49
CA GLY A 120 -7.88 -8.25 -20.42
C GLY A 120 -7.35 -7.11 -19.55
N LEU A 121 -8.13 -6.74 -18.54
CA LEU A 121 -7.73 -5.69 -17.60
C LEU A 121 -6.39 -5.99 -16.91
N GLU A 122 -6.15 -7.25 -16.55
CA GLU A 122 -4.90 -7.69 -15.94
C GLU A 122 -3.68 -7.42 -16.83
N SER A 123 -3.75 -7.82 -18.11
CA SER A 123 -2.64 -7.62 -19.03
C SER A 123 -2.40 -6.14 -19.33
N ILE A 124 -3.45 -5.33 -19.40
CA ILE A 124 -3.33 -3.86 -19.48
C ILE A 124 -2.53 -3.32 -18.29
N LEU A 125 -2.92 -3.68 -17.06
CA LEU A 125 -2.27 -3.18 -15.85
C LEU A 125 -0.82 -3.65 -15.72
N ILE A 126 -0.53 -4.90 -16.10
CA ILE A 126 0.85 -5.42 -16.15
C ILE A 126 1.68 -4.64 -17.19
N SER A 127 1.12 -4.34 -18.36
CA SER A 127 1.80 -3.52 -19.38
C SER A 127 2.12 -2.12 -18.86
N ILE A 128 1.19 -1.47 -18.15
CA ILE A 128 1.45 -0.16 -17.53
C ILE A 128 2.55 -0.27 -16.49
N GLN A 129 2.49 -1.27 -15.59
CA GLN A 129 3.50 -1.47 -14.57
C GLN A 129 4.88 -1.73 -15.18
N SER A 130 4.95 -2.43 -16.32
CA SER A 130 6.20 -2.71 -17.04
C SER A 130 6.86 -1.46 -17.61
N LEU A 131 6.09 -0.40 -17.91
CA LEU A 131 6.64 0.91 -18.29
C LEU A 131 7.37 1.58 -17.13
N MET A 132 7.06 1.22 -15.88
CA MET A 132 7.64 1.80 -14.67
C MET A 132 9.00 1.14 -14.37
N SER A 133 9.91 1.18 -15.34
CA SER A 133 11.22 0.53 -15.29
C SER A 133 12.22 1.25 -14.39
N SER A 134 13.35 0.60 -14.10
CA SER A 134 14.47 1.19 -13.34
C SER A 134 15.14 2.35 -14.09
N ASN A 135 15.07 2.36 -15.42
CA ASN A 135 15.57 3.43 -16.28
C ASN A 135 14.48 3.93 -17.25
N PRO A 136 13.55 4.79 -16.79
CA PRO A 136 12.45 5.25 -17.63
C PRO A 136 12.88 6.19 -18.77
N TYR A 137 14.16 6.57 -18.84
CA TYR A 137 14.72 7.36 -19.94
C TYR A 137 14.73 6.56 -21.25
N GLU A 138 15.02 5.26 -21.19
CA GLU A 138 15.08 4.35 -22.35
C GLU A 138 13.70 4.10 -22.98
N ASN A 139 12.62 4.45 -22.27
CA ASN A 139 11.26 4.34 -22.79
C ASN A 139 10.92 5.42 -23.82
N GLU A 140 11.72 6.49 -23.94
CA GLU A 140 11.50 7.51 -24.95
C GLU A 140 11.96 7.01 -26.33
N PRO A 141 11.10 7.07 -27.38
CA PRO A 141 11.51 6.71 -28.73
C PRO A 141 12.82 7.38 -29.19
N GLY A 142 13.77 6.58 -29.65
CA GLY A 142 15.09 7.01 -30.10
C GLY A 142 16.16 7.00 -29.01
N PHE A 143 15.83 6.61 -27.78
CA PHE A 143 16.75 6.54 -26.64
C PHE A 143 16.88 5.11 -26.05
N GLU A 144 16.36 4.09 -26.74
CA GLU A 144 16.32 2.71 -26.28
C GLU A 144 17.73 2.12 -26.05
N GLU A 145 18.71 2.50 -26.88
CA GLU A 145 20.11 2.04 -26.79
C GLU A 145 21.07 3.17 -26.36
N ALA A 146 20.53 4.24 -25.76
CA ALA A 146 21.31 5.41 -25.36
C ALA A 146 22.38 5.02 -24.31
N ASN A 147 23.66 5.15 -24.67
CA ASN A 147 24.79 4.65 -23.87
C ASN A 147 26.00 5.59 -23.88
N GLU A 148 25.89 6.77 -24.50
CA GLU A 148 26.95 7.76 -24.46
C GLU A 148 27.15 8.30 -23.04
N ALA A 149 28.30 8.95 -22.79
CA ALA A 149 28.57 9.53 -21.47
C ALA A 149 27.53 10.61 -21.07
N SER A 150 27.05 11.37 -22.05
CA SER A 150 25.91 12.31 -21.92
C SER A 150 24.62 11.59 -21.54
N ASP A 151 24.33 10.46 -22.17
CA ASP A 151 23.10 9.70 -21.91
C ASP A 151 23.08 9.14 -20.50
N LYS A 152 24.20 8.58 -20.02
CA LYS A 152 24.31 8.09 -18.63
C LYS A 152 24.03 9.19 -17.60
N LYS A 153 24.45 10.43 -17.90
CA LYS A 153 24.14 11.58 -17.06
C LYS A 153 22.64 11.90 -17.12
N HIS A 154 22.06 11.97 -18.32
CA HIS A 154 20.62 12.24 -18.48
C HIS A 154 19.74 11.15 -17.85
N GLN A 155 20.09 9.88 -17.98
CA GLN A 155 19.41 8.75 -17.33
C GLN A 155 19.40 8.95 -15.81
N LYS A 156 20.55 9.25 -15.21
CA LYS A 156 20.64 9.52 -13.77
C LYS A 156 19.80 10.72 -13.35
N ASP A 157 19.92 11.83 -14.08
CA ASP A 157 19.17 13.05 -13.79
C ASP A 157 17.66 12.84 -13.92
N TYR A 158 17.21 12.06 -14.91
CA TYR A 158 15.81 11.70 -15.11
C TYR A 158 15.29 10.78 -14.01
N VAL A 159 16.04 9.74 -13.64
CA VAL A 159 15.72 8.85 -12.50
C VAL A 159 15.56 9.66 -11.22
N GLN A 160 16.45 10.62 -10.94
CA GLN A 160 16.35 11.49 -9.77
C GLN A 160 15.09 12.36 -9.81
N LYS A 161 14.76 12.94 -10.97
CA LYS A 161 13.55 13.72 -11.20
C LYS A 161 12.29 12.90 -10.89
N ILE A 162 12.19 11.69 -11.47
CA ILE A 162 11.04 10.79 -11.28
C ILE A 162 10.93 10.33 -9.82
N ARG A 163 12.04 10.01 -9.16
CA ARG A 163 12.04 9.62 -7.73
C ARG A 163 11.48 10.73 -6.85
N HIS A 164 11.91 11.96 -7.08
CA HIS A 164 11.41 13.11 -6.33
C HIS A 164 9.91 13.30 -6.53
N GLU A 165 9.45 13.28 -7.78
CA GLU A 165 8.03 13.50 -8.11
C GLU A 165 7.14 12.34 -7.66
N THR A 166 7.67 11.11 -7.62
CA THR A 166 6.99 9.94 -7.05
C THR A 166 6.70 10.18 -5.57
N LEU A 167 7.73 10.53 -4.78
CA LEU A 167 7.55 10.85 -3.36
C LEU A 167 6.58 12.02 -3.16
N ARG A 168 6.79 13.12 -3.90
CA ARG A 168 6.04 14.36 -3.73
C ARG A 168 4.57 14.24 -4.10
N ILE A 169 4.27 13.67 -5.27
CA ILE A 169 2.90 13.65 -5.83
C ILE A 169 2.20 12.35 -5.49
N SER A 170 2.79 11.21 -5.86
CA SER A 170 2.10 9.92 -5.77
C SER A 170 1.90 9.45 -4.33
N ILE A 171 2.76 9.90 -3.40
CA ILE A 171 2.70 9.50 -1.99
C ILE A 171 2.24 10.67 -1.12
N ILE A 172 3.04 11.73 -1.02
CA ILE A 172 2.84 12.79 -0.03
C ILE A 172 1.57 13.58 -0.33
N GLN A 173 1.47 14.21 -1.50
CA GLN A 173 0.29 14.99 -1.87
C GLN A 173 -0.99 14.15 -1.79
N ARG A 174 -0.93 12.89 -2.26
CA ARG A 174 -2.08 11.99 -2.22
C ARG A 174 -2.56 11.72 -0.78
N LEU A 175 -1.64 11.47 0.15
CA LEU A 175 -2.00 11.19 1.54
C LEU A 175 -2.42 12.46 2.29
N GLU A 176 -1.83 13.60 1.97
CA GLU A 176 -2.29 14.90 2.46
C GLU A 176 -3.74 15.16 2.05
N GLU A 177 -4.11 14.91 0.78
CA GLU A 177 -5.49 15.00 0.30
C GLU A 177 -6.41 14.05 1.08
N TYR A 178 -6.00 12.79 1.32
CA TYR A 178 -6.80 11.81 2.07
C TYR A 178 -6.95 12.11 3.56
N LEU A 179 -6.00 12.82 4.16
CA LEU A 179 -5.98 13.21 5.56
C LEU A 179 -6.46 14.66 5.78
N GLY A 180 -6.72 15.40 4.71
CA GLY A 180 -7.07 16.81 4.75
C GLY A 180 -5.96 17.67 5.35
N LEU A 181 -4.70 17.38 5.04
CA LEU A 181 -3.53 18.11 5.54
C LEU A 181 -3.05 19.13 4.50
N THR A 182 -2.62 20.30 4.96
CA THR A 182 -1.79 21.19 4.16
C THR A 182 -0.33 20.73 4.18
N PRO A 183 0.54 21.18 3.25
CA PRO A 183 1.96 20.88 3.30
C PRO A 183 2.61 21.23 4.64
N GLU A 184 2.13 22.27 5.33
CA GLU A 184 2.61 22.69 6.65
C GLU A 184 2.29 21.65 7.74
N GLY A 185 1.32 20.76 7.52
CA GLY A 185 0.85 19.74 8.46
C GLY A 185 -0.41 20.15 9.23
N VAL A 186 -1.10 21.21 8.79
CA VAL A 186 -2.33 21.69 9.43
C VAL A 186 -3.54 20.98 8.83
N SER A 187 -4.47 20.52 9.67
CA SER A 187 -5.72 19.91 9.19
C SER A 187 -6.68 20.99 8.69
N ILE A 188 -7.17 20.86 7.47
CA ILE A 188 -8.15 21.78 6.85
C ILE A 188 -9.45 21.81 7.67
N ALA A 189 -9.80 20.72 8.35
CA ALA A 189 -10.97 20.64 9.22
C ALA A 189 -10.86 21.52 10.49
N GLN A 190 -9.66 21.94 10.88
CA GLN A 190 -9.48 22.87 12.01
C GLN A 190 -9.74 24.34 11.62
N GLN A 191 -9.84 24.68 10.33
CA GLN A 191 -10.18 26.04 9.89
C GLN A 191 -11.70 26.27 9.82
N SER A 192 -12.50 25.21 9.67
CA SER A 192 -13.96 25.28 9.56
C SER A 192 -14.71 24.94 10.85
N ALA A 193 -14.04 24.39 11.86
CA ALA A 193 -14.64 24.09 13.17
C ALA A 193 -15.04 25.32 14.01
N ALA A 194 -14.95 26.53 13.46
CA ALA A 194 -15.56 27.73 14.03
C ALA A 194 -17.03 27.92 13.60
N GLU A 195 -17.52 27.18 12.59
CA GLU A 195 -18.89 27.31 12.11
C GLU A 195 -19.51 25.93 11.83
N GLN A 196 -20.49 25.58 12.67
CA GLN A 196 -21.55 24.58 12.48
C GLN A 196 -21.27 23.16 12.99
N ASP A 197 -21.45 23.01 14.31
CA ASP A 197 -22.19 21.87 14.85
C ASP A 197 -23.63 21.90 14.31
N ILE A 198 -24.15 20.76 13.84
CA ILE A 198 -25.48 20.17 14.12
C ILE A 198 -25.70 19.00 13.15
N ASP A 199 -26.17 17.89 13.73
CA ASP A 199 -26.78 16.70 13.11
C ASP A 199 -27.10 16.78 11.61
N MET A 200 -26.54 15.84 10.85
CA MET A 200 -27.06 15.49 9.55
C MET A 200 -27.28 13.97 9.51
N ASP A 201 -28.52 13.57 9.74
CA ASP A 201 -29.01 12.23 9.41
C ASP A 201 -28.62 11.92 7.96
N THR A 202 -27.85 10.84 7.78
CA THR A 202 -27.22 10.47 6.50
C THR A 202 -28.14 9.64 5.60
N GLU A 203 -29.45 9.70 5.82
CA GLU A 203 -30.41 8.82 5.13
C GLU A 203 -30.81 9.32 3.72
N ASP A 204 -30.52 10.57 3.33
CA ASP A 204 -30.97 11.18 2.06
C ASP A 204 -29.86 11.78 1.16
N MET A 205 -28.59 11.36 1.32
CA MET A 205 -27.54 11.74 0.36
C MET A 205 -27.57 10.81 -0.85
N ASP A 206 -27.84 11.36 -2.04
CA ASP A 206 -27.69 10.65 -3.32
C ASP A 206 -26.27 10.05 -3.40
N ASP A 207 -26.19 8.72 -3.49
CA ASP A 207 -24.95 7.92 -3.51
C ASP A 207 -23.98 8.33 -4.65
N THR A 208 -24.47 9.10 -5.63
CA THR A 208 -23.65 9.70 -6.69
C THR A 208 -22.79 10.90 -6.22
N SER A 209 -23.14 11.55 -5.11
CA SER A 209 -22.46 12.75 -4.59
C SER A 209 -21.23 12.48 -3.73
N VAL A 210 -21.08 11.27 -3.18
CA VAL A 210 -19.91 10.88 -2.39
C VAL A 210 -18.73 10.57 -3.32
N PRO A 211 -17.53 11.17 -3.11
CA PRO A 211 -16.35 10.85 -3.90
C PRO A 211 -15.97 9.36 -3.84
N PHE A 212 -15.79 8.71 -5.01
CA PHE A 212 -15.38 7.30 -5.08
C PHE A 212 -13.87 7.15 -4.85
N GLU A 213 -13.47 6.91 -3.60
CA GLU A 213 -12.07 6.76 -3.17
C GLU A 213 -11.76 5.35 -2.65
N PRO A 214 -11.85 4.30 -3.50
CA PRO A 214 -11.76 2.89 -3.08
C PRO A 214 -10.37 2.48 -2.56
N PHE A 215 -9.35 3.30 -2.81
CA PHE A 215 -7.97 3.02 -2.43
C PHE A 215 -7.50 3.80 -1.20
N LYS A 216 -8.36 4.62 -0.59
CA LYS A 216 -7.99 5.48 0.53
C LYS A 216 -7.34 4.72 1.69
N ASP A 217 -8.02 3.69 2.21
CA ASP A 217 -7.48 2.85 3.29
C ASP A 217 -6.23 2.07 2.84
N LEU A 218 -6.24 1.55 1.61
CA LEU A 218 -5.10 0.81 1.06
C LEU A 218 -3.83 1.67 1.03
N CYS A 219 -3.92 2.91 0.54
CA CYS A 219 -2.79 3.84 0.51
C CYS A 219 -2.29 4.18 1.92
N LYS A 220 -3.20 4.46 2.88
CA LYS A 220 -2.82 4.73 4.28
C LYS A 220 -2.06 3.56 4.90
N ARG A 221 -2.50 2.32 4.69
CA ARG A 221 -1.82 1.12 5.21
C ARG A 221 -0.46 0.91 4.58
N ARG A 222 -0.40 0.99 3.24
CA ARG A 222 0.84 0.80 2.49
C ARG A 222 1.85 1.89 2.83
N PHE A 223 1.41 3.11 3.10
CA PHE A 223 2.27 4.16 3.60
C PHE A 223 2.95 3.79 4.91
N LEU A 224 2.17 3.30 5.89
CA LEU A 224 2.73 2.87 7.18
C LEU A 224 3.74 1.73 7.00
N TRP A 225 3.49 0.82 6.06
CA TRP A 225 4.40 -0.30 5.77
C TRP A 225 5.69 0.12 5.08
N TYR A 226 5.65 1.12 4.20
CA TYR A 226 6.81 1.56 3.43
C TYR A 226 7.49 2.82 3.99
N TYR A 227 7.06 3.30 5.16
CA TYR A 227 7.50 4.56 5.75
C TYR A 227 9.03 4.66 5.87
N ASP A 228 9.68 3.60 6.38
CA ASP A 228 11.13 3.56 6.55
C ASP A 228 11.87 3.52 5.20
N ASN A 229 11.27 2.95 4.16
CA ASN A 229 11.82 2.98 2.79
C ASN A 229 11.77 4.39 2.22
N TYR A 230 10.66 5.12 2.42
CA TYR A 230 10.56 6.51 1.97
C TYR A 230 11.60 7.40 2.64
N LEU A 231 11.78 7.26 3.96
CA LEU A 231 12.82 8.01 4.67
C LEU A 231 14.22 7.64 4.16
N SER A 232 14.50 6.36 3.97
CA SER A 232 15.78 5.89 3.44
C SER A 232 16.06 6.42 2.02
N ALA A 233 15.04 6.43 1.16
CA ALA A 233 15.12 6.98 -0.19
C ALA A 233 15.39 8.50 -0.16
N VAL A 234 14.74 9.23 0.74
CA VAL A 234 14.97 10.66 0.95
C VAL A 234 16.40 10.93 1.44
N GLN A 235 16.89 10.18 2.44
CA GLN A 235 18.27 10.34 2.94
C GLN A 235 19.29 10.04 1.84
N LYS A 236 19.10 8.97 1.08
CA LYS A 236 19.96 8.65 -0.07
C LYS A 236 19.95 9.80 -1.08
N ALA A 237 18.77 10.31 -1.45
CA ALA A 237 18.67 11.37 -2.44
C ALA A 237 19.29 12.70 -1.99
N LYS A 238 19.23 13.04 -0.69
CA LYS A 238 19.93 14.20 -0.11
C LYS A 238 21.45 14.16 -0.28
N THR A 239 22.04 12.96 -0.42
CA THR A 239 23.48 12.83 -0.73
C THR A 239 23.79 13.02 -2.22
N GLU A 240 22.79 12.86 -3.08
CA GLU A 240 22.96 12.88 -4.53
C GLU A 240 22.62 14.23 -5.16
N VAL A 241 21.68 14.99 -4.59
CA VAL A 241 21.23 16.31 -5.08
C VAL A 241 21.07 17.32 -3.94
N LYS A 242 21.16 18.61 -4.28
CA LYS A 242 20.96 19.70 -3.31
C LYS A 242 19.51 20.18 -3.31
N ASP A 243 19.04 20.61 -2.15
CA ASP A 243 17.75 21.31 -2.07
C ASP A 243 17.78 22.59 -2.90
N HIS A 244 16.63 22.92 -3.49
CA HIS A 244 16.38 23.99 -4.45
C HIS A 244 17.14 23.89 -5.78
N GLN A 245 17.92 22.83 -6.01
CA GLN A 245 18.50 22.54 -7.32
C GLN A 245 17.39 22.28 -8.34
N ALA A 246 17.45 22.98 -9.48
CA ALA A 246 16.49 22.80 -10.55
C ALA A 246 16.63 21.43 -11.22
N PHE A 247 15.51 20.87 -11.67
CA PHE A 247 15.51 19.67 -12.47
C PHE A 247 16.27 19.89 -13.78
N ALA A 248 17.16 18.95 -14.12
CA ALA A 248 17.79 18.96 -15.43
C ALA A 248 16.73 18.70 -16.51
N ARG A 249 16.79 19.49 -17.59
CA ARG A 249 15.93 19.31 -18.74
C ARG A 249 16.46 18.18 -19.62
N MET A 250 15.61 17.23 -19.96
CA MET A 250 16.01 16.11 -20.83
C MET A 250 16.02 16.53 -22.31
N PRO A 251 16.82 15.87 -23.17
CA PRO A 251 16.87 16.18 -24.60
C PRO A 251 15.50 16.12 -25.31
N PHE A 252 14.62 15.23 -24.84
CA PHE A 252 13.26 15.05 -25.36
C PHE A 252 12.21 15.97 -24.72
N GLU A 253 12.58 16.84 -23.78
CA GLU A 253 11.66 17.80 -23.15
C GLU A 253 11.63 19.13 -23.92
N GLY A 254 10.52 19.40 -24.59
CA GLY A 254 10.17 20.62 -25.33
C GLY A 254 9.18 21.52 -24.59
N ALA A 255 8.59 22.49 -25.30
CA ALA A 255 7.64 23.44 -24.72
C ALA A 255 6.30 22.82 -24.29
N SER A 256 5.93 21.67 -24.87
CA SER A 256 4.64 21.00 -24.64
C SER A 256 4.71 19.79 -23.70
N ASN A 257 5.91 19.37 -23.27
CA ASN A 257 6.14 18.18 -22.45
C ASN A 257 7.27 18.36 -21.41
N SER A 258 7.56 19.60 -20.99
CA SER A 258 8.57 19.85 -19.94
C SER A 258 8.09 19.40 -18.56
N MET A 259 9.06 19.06 -17.71
CA MET A 259 8.84 18.76 -16.30
C MET A 259 9.79 19.61 -15.47
N ASP A 260 9.39 20.86 -15.27
CA ASP A 260 10.15 21.87 -14.57
C ASP A 260 9.85 21.81 -13.05
N GLY A 261 10.88 22.03 -12.25
CA GLY A 261 10.77 21.92 -10.79
C GLY A 261 12.13 22.03 -10.11
N LYS A 262 12.11 21.84 -8.79
CA LYS A 262 13.30 21.84 -7.94
C LYS A 262 13.22 20.70 -6.95
N PHE A 263 14.37 20.11 -6.63
CA PHE A 263 14.49 19.14 -5.54
C PHE A 263 14.30 19.84 -4.20
N ASN A 264 13.43 19.32 -3.32
CA ASN A 264 13.21 19.86 -1.98
C ASN A 264 13.06 18.71 -0.96
N TYR A 265 14.08 17.85 -0.87
CA TYR A 265 14.01 16.61 -0.08
C TYR A 265 13.88 16.86 1.43
N THR A 266 14.42 17.97 1.96
CA THR A 266 14.20 18.33 3.37
C THR A 266 12.73 18.58 3.66
N GLU A 267 12.04 19.23 2.75
CA GLU A 267 10.62 19.49 2.87
C GLU A 267 9.78 18.22 2.68
N LEU A 268 10.16 17.35 1.73
CA LEU A 268 9.50 16.04 1.58
C LEU A 268 9.64 15.18 2.84
N GLU A 269 10.81 15.18 3.49
CA GLU A 269 11.01 14.45 4.75
C GLU A 269 10.07 14.95 5.85
N ARG A 270 9.97 16.28 6.01
CA ARG A 270 9.09 16.91 7.00
C ARG A 270 7.62 16.52 6.76
N ARG A 271 7.18 16.57 5.50
CA ARG A 271 5.81 16.20 5.11
C ARG A 271 5.50 14.72 5.33
N LEU A 272 6.45 13.81 5.03
CA LEU A 272 6.31 12.39 5.36
C LEU A 272 6.12 12.17 6.86
N ARG A 273 6.89 12.86 7.70
CA ARG A 273 6.76 12.80 9.17
C ARG A 273 5.41 13.33 9.65
N ASN A 274 4.92 14.42 9.07
CA ASN A 274 3.59 14.96 9.39
C ASN A 274 2.47 13.96 9.05
N ILE A 275 2.53 13.33 7.87
CA ILE A 275 1.57 12.29 7.46
C ILE A 275 1.61 11.11 8.45
N LYS A 276 2.80 10.65 8.84
CA LYS A 276 2.95 9.57 9.82
C LYS A 276 2.33 9.95 11.18
N ALA A 277 2.62 11.15 11.67
CA ALA A 277 2.03 11.64 12.92
C ALA A 277 0.50 11.74 12.84
N ALA A 278 -0.05 12.19 11.71
CA ALA A 278 -1.49 12.24 11.51
C ALA A 278 -2.15 10.84 11.49
N LEU A 279 -1.49 9.85 10.88
CA LEU A 279 -1.96 8.46 10.88
C LEU A 279 -1.85 7.80 12.26
N ASP A 280 -0.82 8.13 13.05
CA ASP A 280 -0.74 7.67 14.43
C ASP A 280 -1.84 8.30 15.29
N ASN A 281 -2.15 9.58 15.09
CA ASN A 281 -3.24 10.28 15.76
C ASN A 281 -4.64 9.78 15.31
N GLU A 282 -4.76 9.29 14.07
CA GLU A 282 -5.98 8.65 13.57
C GLU A 282 -6.39 7.44 14.44
N LEU A 283 -5.42 6.68 14.98
CA LEU A 283 -5.71 5.57 15.90
C LEU A 283 -6.33 6.04 17.22
N VAL A 284 -5.82 7.15 17.75
CA VAL A 284 -6.37 7.79 18.96
C VAL A 284 -7.78 8.29 18.70
N LYS A 285 -8.02 8.86 17.50
CA LYS A 285 -9.35 9.29 17.08
C LYS A 285 -10.31 8.10 16.95
N TRP A 286 -9.90 7.00 16.34
CA TRP A 286 -10.71 5.77 16.27
C TRP A 286 -11.08 5.23 17.64
N ALA A 287 -10.16 5.22 18.60
CA ALA A 287 -10.46 4.79 19.96
C ALA A 287 -11.53 5.68 20.62
N LYS A 288 -11.42 7.01 20.48
CA LYS A 288 -12.41 7.97 21.03
C LYS A 288 -13.77 7.85 20.36
N GLU A 289 -13.81 7.83 19.03
CA GLU A 289 -15.05 7.65 18.25
C GLU A 289 -15.69 6.29 18.56
N GLY A 290 -14.87 5.25 18.69
CA GLY A 290 -15.28 3.91 19.07
C GLY A 290 -15.89 3.85 20.47
N GLN A 291 -15.35 4.61 21.44
CA GLN A 291 -15.94 4.71 22.76
C GLN A 291 -17.33 5.36 22.71
N ILE A 292 -17.47 6.46 21.96
CA ILE A 292 -18.77 7.12 21.75
C ILE A 292 -19.76 6.16 21.07
N ALA A 293 -19.31 5.41 20.06
CA ALA A 293 -20.13 4.41 19.37
C ALA A 293 -20.53 3.25 20.30
N SER A 294 -19.67 2.91 21.26
CA SER A 294 -19.93 1.93 22.30
C SER A 294 -20.98 2.42 23.29
N ASP A 295 -20.87 3.66 23.74
CA ASP A 295 -21.84 4.27 24.68
C ASP A 295 -23.22 4.46 24.03
N LYS A 296 -23.26 4.66 22.71
CA LYS A 296 -24.49 4.74 21.90
C LYS A 296 -25.00 3.37 21.40
N GLU A 297 -24.35 2.27 21.76
CA GLU A 297 -24.70 0.91 21.32
C GLU A 297 -24.85 0.75 19.78
N MET A 298 -24.00 1.43 19.02
CA MET A 298 -24.02 1.32 17.55
C MET A 298 -23.74 -0.10 17.09
N THR A 299 -24.33 -0.51 15.96
CA THR A 299 -24.22 -1.87 15.39
C THR A 299 -22.78 -2.38 15.29
N VAL A 300 -21.85 -1.54 14.84
CA VAL A 300 -20.43 -1.91 14.74
C VAL A 300 -19.82 -2.24 16.11
N SER A 301 -20.16 -1.49 17.16
CA SER A 301 -19.68 -1.74 18.52
C SER A 301 -20.21 -3.07 19.06
N VAL A 302 -21.52 -3.30 18.91
CA VAL A 302 -22.17 -4.55 19.36
C VAL A 302 -21.57 -5.75 18.64
N ASN A 303 -21.35 -5.64 17.33
CA ASN A 303 -20.70 -6.69 16.54
C ASN A 303 -19.27 -6.97 17.02
N LEU A 304 -18.45 -5.94 17.26
CA LEU A 304 -17.09 -6.10 17.76
C LEU A 304 -17.08 -6.75 19.16
N ARG A 305 -17.98 -6.35 20.07
CA ARG A 305 -18.12 -7.01 21.39
C ARG A 305 -18.48 -8.49 21.26
N HIS A 306 -19.42 -8.83 20.39
CA HIS A 306 -19.79 -10.22 20.17
C HIS A 306 -18.63 -11.03 19.59
N GLN A 307 -17.91 -10.48 18.60
CA GLN A 307 -16.72 -11.13 18.05
C GLN A 307 -15.62 -11.28 19.11
N TYR A 308 -15.44 -10.31 20.00
CA TYR A 308 -14.50 -10.41 21.12
C TYR A 308 -14.81 -11.62 21.99
N GLU A 309 -16.05 -11.80 22.43
CA GLU A 309 -16.46 -12.95 23.24
C GLU A 309 -16.16 -14.28 22.53
N GLN A 310 -16.47 -14.38 21.23
CA GLN A 310 -16.17 -15.56 20.43
C GLN A 310 -14.66 -15.83 20.33
N VAL A 311 -13.86 -14.79 20.10
CA VAL A 311 -12.40 -14.88 19.97
C VAL A 311 -11.76 -15.31 21.30
N VAL A 312 -12.15 -14.71 22.42
CA VAL A 312 -11.66 -15.10 23.75
C VAL A 312 -11.92 -16.58 24.02
N GLN A 313 -13.14 -17.05 23.72
CA GLN A 313 -13.48 -18.47 23.91
C GLN A 313 -12.70 -19.40 22.97
N ALA A 314 -12.48 -18.97 21.73
CA ALA A 314 -11.73 -19.75 20.75
C ALA A 314 -10.26 -19.92 21.15
N PHE A 315 -9.58 -18.83 21.55
CA PHE A 315 -8.15 -18.89 21.91
C PHE A 315 -7.88 -19.53 23.27
N LYS A 316 -8.83 -19.48 24.22
CA LYS A 316 -8.72 -20.25 25.48
C LYS A 316 -8.71 -21.77 25.27
N ARG A 317 -9.28 -22.26 24.17
CA ARG A 317 -9.37 -23.70 23.86
C ARG A 317 -8.20 -24.24 23.03
N GLN A 318 -7.29 -23.37 22.58
CA GLN A 318 -6.14 -23.79 21.79
C GLN A 318 -5.03 -24.36 22.69
N ASP A 319 -4.15 -25.18 22.10
CA ASP A 319 -3.01 -25.78 22.80
C ASP A 319 -2.07 -24.74 23.42
N ILE A 320 -2.00 -23.55 22.81
CA ILE A 320 -1.28 -22.39 23.32
C ILE A 320 -2.31 -21.28 23.55
N PRO A 321 -2.79 -21.09 24.79
CA PRO A 321 -3.84 -20.13 25.06
C PRO A 321 -3.29 -18.71 24.90
N HIS A 322 -3.83 -17.96 23.94
CA HIS A 322 -3.56 -16.54 23.80
C HIS A 322 -4.52 -15.74 24.67
N ASP A 323 -4.01 -14.72 25.34
CA ASP A 323 -4.84 -13.81 26.13
C ASP A 323 -5.30 -12.63 25.27
N VAL A 324 -6.58 -12.28 25.37
CA VAL A 324 -7.19 -11.21 24.58
C VAL A 324 -8.05 -10.38 25.52
N GLN A 325 -7.77 -9.08 25.55
CA GLN A 325 -8.41 -8.11 26.44
C GLN A 325 -8.83 -6.87 25.64
N LEU A 326 -9.81 -6.15 26.16
CA LEU A 326 -10.17 -4.81 25.67
C LEU A 326 -9.42 -3.76 26.50
N GLU A 327 -8.82 -2.77 25.85
CA GLU A 327 -8.25 -1.61 26.56
C GLU A 327 -9.40 -0.72 27.05
N ASP A 328 -9.46 -0.46 28.36
CA ASP A 328 -10.49 0.36 29.01
C ASP A 328 -11.94 -0.06 28.67
N ASN A 329 -12.17 -1.36 28.44
CA ASN A 329 -13.45 -1.92 28.00
C ASN A 329 -13.98 -1.35 26.66
N ASN A 330 -13.08 -0.78 25.84
CA ASN A 330 -13.40 -0.24 24.53
C ASN A 330 -13.33 -1.35 23.46
N PRO A 331 -14.44 -1.71 22.78
CA PRO A 331 -14.47 -2.76 21.77
C PRO A 331 -13.68 -2.42 20.50
N PHE A 332 -13.19 -1.19 20.35
CA PHE A 332 -12.37 -0.78 19.22
C PHE A 332 -10.86 -0.86 19.47
N VAL A 333 -10.44 -1.20 20.70
CA VAL A 333 -9.02 -1.32 21.04
C VAL A 333 -8.77 -2.63 21.77
N TRP A 334 -8.20 -3.59 21.05
CA TRP A 334 -7.91 -4.92 21.57
C TRP A 334 -6.44 -5.05 21.88
N VAL A 335 -6.13 -5.71 22.99
CA VAL A 335 -4.78 -6.04 23.40
C VAL A 335 -4.67 -7.56 23.47
N ILE A 336 -3.78 -8.10 22.66
CA ILE A 336 -3.54 -9.53 22.53
C ILE A 336 -2.15 -9.81 23.06
N THR A 337 -2.05 -10.78 23.96
CA THR A 337 -0.77 -11.34 24.40
C THR A 337 -0.55 -12.64 23.62
N TYR A 338 0.28 -12.54 22.59
CA TYR A 338 0.66 -13.69 21.77
C TYR A 338 1.85 -14.41 22.43
N PHE A 339 1.69 -15.73 22.60
CA PHE A 339 2.71 -16.62 23.13
C PHE A 339 3.33 -17.36 21.97
N GLY A 340 4.64 -17.18 21.77
CA GLY A 340 5.34 -17.80 20.65
C GLY A 340 5.31 -19.32 20.74
N ARG A 341 5.16 -19.99 19.59
CA ARG A 341 4.99 -21.44 19.55
C ARG A 341 6.28 -22.19 19.92
N PRO A 342 6.17 -23.31 20.65
CA PRO A 342 7.29 -24.21 20.90
C PRO A 342 7.96 -24.65 19.61
N MET A 343 9.28 -24.86 19.67
CA MET A 343 10.11 -25.32 18.54
C MET A 343 10.17 -24.35 17.35
N THR A 344 9.76 -23.09 17.51
CA THR A 344 9.93 -22.03 16.52
C THR A 344 11.00 -21.03 16.96
N ASN A 345 11.36 -20.07 16.08
CA ASN A 345 12.24 -18.97 16.50
C ASN A 345 11.57 -17.98 17.46
N LEU A 346 10.26 -18.13 17.71
CA LEU A 346 9.47 -17.31 18.64
C LEU A 346 9.27 -18.01 20.00
N ASP A 347 9.79 -19.23 20.16
CA ASP A 347 9.60 -20.05 21.37
C ASP A 347 9.98 -19.29 22.65
N GLY A 348 9.09 -19.32 23.64
CA GLY A 348 9.20 -18.59 24.91
C GLY A 348 8.89 -17.09 24.84
N GLY A 349 8.62 -16.54 23.65
CA GLY A 349 8.31 -15.12 23.47
C GLY A 349 6.93 -14.70 23.94
N LEU A 350 6.84 -13.49 24.52
CA LEU A 350 5.61 -12.86 24.98
C LEU A 350 5.40 -11.52 24.27
N PHE A 351 4.51 -11.49 23.28
CA PHE A 351 4.34 -10.30 22.44
C PHE A 351 2.99 -9.64 22.72
N ARG A 352 3.02 -8.43 23.27
CA ARG A 352 1.85 -7.59 23.44
C ARG A 352 1.55 -6.86 22.13
N ILE A 353 0.43 -7.20 21.52
CA ILE A 353 -0.03 -6.69 20.23
C ILE A 353 -1.31 -5.89 20.46
N LYS A 354 -1.32 -4.63 20.04
CA LYS A 354 -2.50 -3.77 20.09
C LYS A 354 -3.15 -3.68 18.70
N ILE A 355 -4.45 -3.91 18.63
CA ILE A 355 -5.26 -3.80 17.41
C ILE A 355 -6.27 -2.67 17.60
N HIS A 356 -6.25 -1.70 16.69
CA HIS A 356 -7.23 -0.63 16.63
C HIS A 356 -8.20 -0.89 15.47
N PHE A 357 -9.48 -0.88 15.78
CA PHE A 357 -10.57 -0.99 14.80
C PHE A 357 -11.09 0.40 14.47
N SER A 358 -11.38 0.63 13.20
CA SER A 358 -12.04 1.86 12.78
C SER A 358 -13.53 1.79 13.13
N PRO A 359 -14.18 2.92 13.45
CA PRO A 359 -15.65 3.02 13.44
C PRO A 359 -16.29 2.65 12.10
N ARG A 360 -15.50 2.66 11.01
CA ARG A 360 -15.85 2.22 9.65
C ARG A 360 -15.29 0.82 9.35
N PHE A 361 -15.29 -0.08 10.33
CA PHE A 361 -14.93 -1.48 10.11
C PHE A 361 -16.17 -2.21 9.58
N PRO A 362 -16.08 -3.03 8.50
CA PRO A 362 -14.86 -3.59 7.88
C PRO A 362 -14.31 -2.85 6.65
N GLU A 363 -14.84 -1.68 6.31
CA GLU A 363 -14.38 -0.90 5.15
C GLU A 363 -12.91 -0.45 5.31
N GLU A 364 -12.52 -0.12 6.53
CA GLU A 364 -11.13 0.16 6.92
C GLU A 364 -10.51 -1.02 7.66
N GLN A 365 -9.41 -1.57 7.14
CA GLN A 365 -8.73 -2.71 7.76
C GLN A 365 -8.12 -2.32 9.13
N PRO A 366 -8.24 -3.15 10.18
CA PRO A 366 -7.66 -2.86 11.50
C PRO A 366 -6.16 -2.59 11.47
N ARG A 367 -5.71 -1.67 12.33
CA ARG A 367 -4.30 -1.26 12.46
C ARG A 367 -3.67 -1.97 13.64
N VAL A 368 -2.62 -2.73 13.36
CA VAL A 368 -1.97 -3.63 14.32
C VAL A 368 -0.59 -3.09 14.65
N LYS A 369 -0.31 -2.93 15.95
CA LYS A 369 0.96 -2.42 16.48
C LYS A 369 1.50 -3.34 17.56
N PHE A 370 2.76 -3.71 17.44
CA PHE A 370 3.48 -4.47 18.44
C PHE A 370 4.01 -3.50 19.50
N ASN A 371 3.47 -3.59 20.71
CA ASN A 371 3.95 -2.83 21.86
C ASN A 371 5.26 -3.42 22.39
N THR A 372 5.39 -4.76 22.33
CA THR A 372 6.65 -5.43 22.59
C THR A 372 7.53 -5.38 21.36
N ARG A 373 8.77 -4.91 21.50
CA ARG A 373 9.73 -4.83 20.37
C ARG A 373 10.07 -6.23 19.87
N ILE A 374 10.04 -6.40 18.55
CA ILE A 374 10.43 -7.65 17.89
C ILE A 374 11.24 -7.33 16.63
N PHE A 375 12.37 -8.03 16.42
CA PHE A 375 13.14 -7.88 15.19
C PHE A 375 12.63 -8.86 14.13
N HIS A 376 11.71 -8.38 13.29
CA HIS A 376 11.02 -9.23 12.31
C HIS A 376 10.82 -8.53 10.96
N HIS A 377 10.88 -9.26 9.84
CA HIS A 377 10.79 -8.63 8.50
C HIS A 377 9.40 -8.07 8.17
N ARG A 378 8.35 -8.60 8.82
CA ARG A 378 6.96 -8.10 8.72
C ARG A 378 6.59 -6.99 9.70
N ILE A 379 7.47 -6.64 10.65
CA ILE A 379 7.16 -5.70 11.73
C ILE A 379 8.12 -4.51 11.63
N ALA A 380 7.55 -3.31 11.44
CA ALA A 380 8.32 -2.06 11.37
C ALA A 380 9.03 -1.78 12.70
N GLU A 381 10.01 -0.88 12.68
CA GLU A 381 10.75 -0.49 13.90
C GLU A 381 9.82 0.11 14.97
N ASP A 382 8.75 0.80 14.55
CA ASP A 382 7.75 1.38 15.44
C ASP A 382 6.67 0.37 15.91
N GLY A 383 6.79 -0.89 15.51
CA GLY A 383 5.86 -1.97 15.82
C GLY A 383 4.71 -2.16 14.82
N THR A 384 4.59 -1.33 13.78
CA THR A 384 3.54 -1.50 12.78
C THR A 384 3.64 -2.86 12.08
N ALA A 385 2.55 -3.61 12.06
CA ALA A 385 2.53 -4.95 11.46
C ALA A 385 2.07 -4.96 10.00
N CYS A 386 2.77 -5.72 9.16
CA CYS A 386 2.38 -6.06 7.80
C CYS A 386 1.71 -7.43 7.75
N TYR A 387 0.40 -7.43 7.52
CA TYR A 387 -0.39 -8.66 7.44
C TYR A 387 -1.49 -8.56 6.38
N PHE A 388 -1.92 -9.70 5.87
CA PHE A 388 -2.89 -9.82 4.79
C PHE A 388 -4.07 -10.67 5.26
N PRO A 389 -5.22 -10.06 5.60
CA PRO A 389 -6.39 -10.82 6.05
C PRO A 389 -7.01 -11.61 4.90
N ASN A 390 -7.85 -12.59 5.23
CA ASN A 390 -8.63 -13.32 4.25
C ASN A 390 -9.63 -12.37 3.55
N ASN A 391 -9.50 -12.19 2.23
CA ASN A 391 -10.34 -11.27 1.47
C ASN A 391 -11.85 -11.63 1.50
N LEU A 392 -12.19 -12.90 1.79
CA LEU A 392 -13.58 -13.36 1.90
C LEU A 392 -14.16 -13.20 3.31
N ARG A 393 -13.34 -12.81 4.29
CA ARG A 393 -13.69 -12.69 5.71
C ARG A 393 -13.03 -11.44 6.30
N LYS A 394 -13.32 -10.28 5.70
CA LYS A 394 -12.75 -8.98 6.11
C LYS A 394 -13.45 -8.39 7.34
N ASP A 395 -14.66 -8.85 7.60
CA ASP A 395 -15.51 -8.52 8.74
C ASP A 395 -15.26 -9.42 9.96
N ASP A 396 -14.57 -10.54 9.78
CA ASP A 396 -14.19 -11.47 10.82
C ASP A 396 -12.87 -11.07 11.50
N VAL A 397 -12.96 -10.54 12.72
CA VAL A 397 -11.82 -10.11 13.54
C VAL A 397 -10.86 -11.28 13.81
N ARG A 398 -11.37 -12.51 13.97
CA ARG A 398 -10.51 -13.67 14.20
C ARG A 398 -9.58 -13.92 13.02
N SER A 399 -10.10 -13.82 11.79
CA SER A 399 -9.32 -13.93 10.55
C SER A 399 -8.19 -12.89 10.48
N HIS A 400 -8.40 -11.68 11.00
CA HIS A 400 -7.34 -10.67 11.10
C HIS A 400 -6.24 -11.09 12.10
N ILE A 401 -6.62 -11.57 13.28
CA ILE A 401 -5.66 -11.99 14.32
C ILE A 401 -4.84 -13.19 13.84
N GLU A 402 -5.50 -14.20 13.27
CA GLU A 402 -4.84 -15.38 12.71
C GLU A 402 -3.89 -14.99 11.57
N ALA A 403 -4.25 -14.01 10.73
CA ALA A 403 -3.36 -13.50 9.68
C ALA A 403 -2.12 -12.75 10.24
N VAL A 404 -2.24 -12.08 11.39
CA VAL A 404 -1.08 -11.49 12.08
C VAL A 404 -0.16 -12.57 12.62
N PHE A 405 -0.71 -13.62 13.26
CA PHE A 405 0.08 -14.74 13.75
C PHE A 405 0.76 -15.50 12.61
N ALA A 406 0.02 -15.79 11.54
CA ALA A 406 0.57 -16.43 10.36
C ALA A 406 1.71 -15.62 9.73
N ALA A 407 1.64 -14.28 9.75
CA ALA A 407 2.72 -13.43 9.26
C ALA A 407 3.99 -13.46 10.13
N LEU A 408 3.88 -13.78 11.42
CA LEU A 408 5.04 -13.99 12.31
C LEU A 408 5.63 -15.39 12.19
N GLU A 409 4.76 -16.38 11.95
CA GLU A 409 5.10 -17.81 11.94
C GLU A 409 5.49 -18.32 10.54
N GLU A 410 5.51 -17.46 9.52
CA GLU A 410 5.77 -17.85 8.14
C GLU A 410 7.20 -18.38 7.96
N GLU A 411 7.32 -19.69 7.77
CA GLU A 411 8.57 -20.36 7.48
C GLU A 411 8.90 -20.26 5.98
N ASP A 412 10.05 -19.68 5.66
CA ASP A 412 10.60 -19.51 4.31
C ASP A 412 9.63 -18.91 3.25
N PRO A 413 9.11 -17.69 3.49
CA PRO A 413 8.33 -16.95 2.52
C PRO A 413 9.12 -16.66 1.25
N ALA A 414 8.44 -16.76 0.11
CA ALA A 414 8.94 -16.24 -1.15
C ALA A 414 9.25 -14.74 -1.02
N TYR A 415 10.32 -14.29 -1.69
CA TYR A 415 10.67 -12.88 -1.73
C TYR A 415 9.50 -12.05 -2.26
N ASP A 416 9.09 -11.06 -1.48
CA ASP A 416 7.97 -10.19 -1.79
C ASP A 416 8.27 -8.75 -1.35
N PRO A 417 8.56 -7.84 -2.29
CA PRO A 417 8.82 -6.43 -2.00
C PRO A 417 7.69 -5.73 -1.25
N ARG A 418 6.45 -6.22 -1.35
CA ARG A 418 5.28 -5.64 -0.67
C ARG A 418 5.32 -5.80 0.85
N THR A 419 6.24 -6.61 1.33
CA THR A 419 6.41 -7.00 2.74
C THR A 419 7.68 -6.38 3.32
N LEU A 420 8.37 -5.55 2.55
CA LEU A 420 9.57 -4.84 2.92
C LEU A 420 9.20 -3.69 3.87
N VAL A 421 8.88 -4.07 5.11
CA VAL A 421 8.42 -3.16 6.16
C VAL A 421 9.56 -2.80 7.11
N ASN A 422 10.44 -3.75 7.38
CA ASN A 422 11.68 -3.52 8.08
C ASN A 422 12.86 -3.78 7.12
N PRO A 423 13.48 -2.73 6.55
CA PRO A 423 14.49 -2.89 5.50
C PRO A 423 15.72 -3.66 5.97
N GLU A 424 16.12 -3.45 7.23
CA GLU A 424 17.26 -4.14 7.83
C GLU A 424 16.97 -5.63 8.03
N ALA A 425 15.83 -5.97 8.62
CA ALA A 425 15.41 -7.35 8.81
C ALA A 425 15.21 -8.06 7.46
N HIS A 426 14.61 -7.39 6.48
CA HIS A 426 14.42 -7.92 5.14
C HIS A 426 15.77 -8.22 4.45
N LYS A 427 16.71 -7.28 4.50
CA LYS A 427 18.07 -7.48 3.97
C LYS A 427 18.78 -8.68 4.60
N LEU A 428 18.65 -8.86 5.92
CA LEU A 428 19.26 -10.01 6.59
C LEU A 428 18.53 -11.33 6.29
N TYR A 429 17.21 -11.30 6.14
CA TYR A 429 16.38 -12.48 5.91
C TYR A 429 16.60 -13.09 4.53
N TRP A 430 16.60 -12.27 3.48
CA TRP A 430 16.82 -12.68 2.08
C TRP A 430 18.27 -12.51 1.60
N GLY A 431 19.20 -12.26 2.54
CA GLY A 431 20.63 -12.25 2.26
C GLY A 431 21.22 -13.65 2.10
N GLY A 432 22.54 -13.76 2.24
CA GLY A 432 23.23 -15.05 2.25
C GLY A 432 23.00 -15.85 3.53
N ALA A 433 23.63 -17.02 3.59
CA ALA A 433 23.49 -17.94 4.73
C ALA A 433 23.95 -17.31 6.07
N ASP A 434 24.95 -16.44 6.04
CA ASP A 434 25.47 -15.79 7.25
C ASP A 434 24.58 -14.63 7.71
N GLU A 435 24.02 -13.86 6.77
CA GLU A 435 23.00 -12.85 7.05
C GLU A 435 21.74 -13.49 7.65
N ARG A 436 21.30 -14.63 7.09
CA ARG A 436 20.18 -15.42 7.61
C ARG A 436 20.41 -15.89 9.05
N LYS A 437 21.63 -16.36 9.36
CA LYS A 437 22.02 -16.70 10.75
C LYS A 437 21.95 -15.46 11.65
N ASN A 438 22.42 -14.32 11.17
CA ASN A 438 22.39 -13.08 11.94
C ASN A 438 20.95 -12.58 12.19
N TYR A 439 20.06 -12.71 11.20
CA TYR A 439 18.63 -12.47 11.36
C TYR A 439 18.05 -13.32 12.48
N ASN A 440 18.22 -14.65 12.41
CA ASN A 440 17.70 -15.57 13.42
C ASN A 440 18.25 -15.29 14.82
N ARG A 441 19.53 -14.92 14.92
CA ARG A 441 20.16 -14.53 16.19
C ARG A 441 19.53 -13.26 16.77
N ARG A 442 19.24 -12.25 15.94
CA ARG A 442 18.58 -11.01 16.38
C ARG A 442 17.12 -11.21 16.74
N LEU A 443 16.39 -12.02 15.96
CA LEU A 443 15.02 -12.40 16.27
C LEU A 443 14.95 -13.08 17.64
N ARG A 444 15.76 -14.12 17.90
CA ARG A 444 15.83 -14.80 19.20
C ARG A 444 16.22 -13.88 20.35
N ARG A 445 17.12 -12.92 20.11
CA ARG A 445 17.45 -11.89 21.11
C ARG A 445 16.23 -11.02 21.45
N SER A 446 15.46 -10.59 20.45
CA SER A 446 14.23 -9.82 20.69
C SER A 446 13.15 -10.64 21.39
N VAL A 447 13.09 -11.95 21.14
CA VAL A 447 12.20 -12.89 21.83
C VAL A 447 12.59 -12.99 23.31
N GLN A 448 13.88 -13.13 23.63
CA GLN A 448 14.34 -13.13 25.02
C GLN A 448 14.02 -11.82 25.74
N GLN A 449 14.22 -10.68 25.08
CA GLN A 449 13.87 -9.36 25.61
C GLN A 449 12.36 -9.13 25.78
N SER A 450 11.52 -9.90 25.08
CA SER A 450 10.06 -9.79 25.23
C SER A 450 9.54 -10.28 26.60
N MET A 451 10.38 -11.02 27.33
CA MET A 451 10.07 -11.54 28.67
C MET A 451 10.50 -10.59 29.79
N GLU A 452 11.34 -9.60 29.49
CA GLU A 452 11.82 -8.56 30.41
C GLU A 452 10.84 -7.38 30.43
#